data_AF-K2GY88-F1
#
_entry.id   AF-K2GY88-F1
#
_cell.length_a   1.000
_cell.length_b   1.000
_cell.length_c   1.000
_cell.angle_alpha   90.00
_cell.angle_beta   90.00
_cell.angle_gamma   90.00
#
_symmetry.space_group_name_H-M   'P 1'
#
loop_
_entity.id
_entity.type
_entity.pdbx_description
1 polymer ?
#
loop_
_entity_poly.entity_id
_entity_poly.type
_entity_poly.pdbx_seq_one_letter_code
_entity_poly.pdbx_strand_id
1 'polypeptide(L)'
;MGVPSLYRWLCKTVPNLSRKAKEHFDIDLTRNNPNGREFDNLYIDVNGLIHSSIDKQTIEEVIEHIQNQLMRIIMIVRPRNLLYIAIDGVCPIAKMIQQRKRRFTTDCLEGNAITPGTELMEKISVGIESFILNQMNNKGLDYWRRIKVIVSGVHVPGEGEHKIIEYIRSQERINESHVIYGEDADLLLLSLVLHYDSIFILRKDTRQIFDKNKKGSKPARNGTGKSKVMKDKIKKVENEKIEKEKKELKKVFGSDDDEFLIPFEFANISLISKKLLELSSQYENSIERLELENDFIYLMSIAGNDFLPNIEGIDIYAGALNTVLNIYFQLHSKGIKITENGKVNNNGVLAFFTELAQHEQRLIESQMKTRRGSAQPICGFINIDTNKTIKLGQSGYKERYVQTYFMNKEEYIKDSVKSYLEGMNWVFNYYCGNAFSWKWGYKCHYAPLLCHFVDYFQPVELTTIAEDDGPIHPIEQLIAVLPPKSIHLIPKQLQEIYNLPEFKKTIPEHVIIDAHGQDVSYKGIALVGFPDISLIHQYVEDHIKELNKLEVIRNQLSQEVLFVYNKIPNFSTIIEPTTIDIKHNEIKGILKEMKYSLHSFYYPVQHGVTKELQNDLILGYYFIHSLQ
;
A
#
# COMPACT_ATOMS: atom_id res chain seq x y z
N MET A 1 -0.46 -4.66 13.48
CA MET A 1 0.90 -4.27 13.94
C MET A 1 1.69 -3.90 12.70
N GLY A 2 2.99 -3.65 12.79
CA GLY A 2 3.78 -3.13 11.67
C GLY A 2 3.59 -1.62 11.49
N VAL A 3 3.08 -1.20 10.33
CA VAL A 3 3.35 0.13 9.79
C VAL A 3 2.44 1.26 10.32
N PRO A 4 1.17 1.03 10.70
CA PRO A 4 0.41 2.02 11.47
C PRO A 4 0.99 2.29 12.87
N SER A 5 1.61 1.28 13.48
CA SER A 5 2.36 1.44 14.73
C SER A 5 3.63 2.24 14.50
N LEU A 6 4.31 1.99 13.38
CA LEU A 6 5.47 2.75 12.94
C LEU A 6 5.14 4.24 12.76
N TYR A 7 4.06 4.59 12.04
CA TYR A 7 3.68 6.00 11.88
C TYR A 7 3.46 6.70 13.24
N ARG A 8 2.79 6.02 14.18
CA ARG A 8 2.59 6.56 15.54
C ARG A 8 3.90 6.69 16.31
N TRP A 9 4.82 5.74 16.17
CA TRP A 9 6.16 5.83 16.76
C TRP A 9 6.97 6.98 16.14
N LEU A 10 6.93 7.14 14.81
CA LEU A 10 7.58 8.22 14.07
C LEU A 10 7.03 9.58 14.48
N CYS A 11 5.71 9.74 14.58
CA CYS A 11 5.09 11.00 15.04
C CYS A 11 5.53 11.40 16.46
N LYS A 12 5.87 10.43 17.32
CA LYS A 12 6.37 10.70 18.68
C LYS A 12 7.87 11.02 18.68
N THR A 13 8.63 10.39 17.79
CA THR A 13 10.10 10.42 17.78
C THR A 13 10.67 11.52 16.88
N VAL A 14 9.93 11.89 15.83
CA VAL A 14 10.32 12.88 14.82
C VAL A 14 9.47 14.15 15.02
N PRO A 15 10.06 15.24 15.56
CA PRO A 15 9.34 16.48 15.78
C PRO A 15 8.78 17.07 14.47
N ASN A 16 7.53 17.54 14.49
CA ASN A 16 6.87 18.17 13.35
C ASN A 16 6.80 17.29 12.08
N LEU A 17 6.86 15.96 12.22
CA LEU A 17 6.74 15.03 11.10
C LEU A 17 5.51 15.34 10.26
N SER A 18 4.36 15.59 10.90
CA SER A 18 3.10 15.90 10.22
C SER A 18 2.59 17.32 10.51
N ARG A 19 1.99 17.95 9.50
CA ARG A 19 1.36 19.27 9.58
C ARG A 19 0.01 19.26 8.87
N LYS A 20 -1.01 19.88 9.46
CA LYS A 20 -2.34 19.98 8.83
C LYS A 20 -2.27 20.73 7.50
N ALA A 21 -2.93 20.19 6.48
CA ALA A 21 -3.12 20.84 5.21
C ALA A 21 -4.15 21.98 5.35
N LYS A 22 -3.91 23.07 4.61
CA LYS A 22 -4.89 24.13 4.40
C LYS A 22 -5.70 23.80 3.16
N GLU A 23 -6.99 23.66 3.34
CA GLU A 23 -7.94 23.41 2.26
C GLU A 23 -8.59 24.74 1.87
N HIS A 24 -8.43 25.15 0.61
CA HIS A 24 -9.14 26.28 0.03
C HIS A 24 -9.80 25.83 -1.25
N PHE A 25 -11.14 25.89 -1.27
CA PHE A 25 -11.94 25.39 -2.38
C PHE A 25 -12.09 26.39 -3.54
N ASP A 26 -11.02 27.15 -3.83
CA ASP A 26 -10.95 27.98 -5.02
C ASP A 26 -10.82 27.07 -6.25
N ILE A 27 -11.67 27.30 -7.25
CA ILE A 27 -11.69 26.54 -8.51
C ILE A 27 -10.48 26.93 -9.38
N ASP A 28 -9.94 28.14 -9.22
CA ASP A 28 -8.76 28.58 -9.95
C ASP A 28 -7.48 27.98 -9.34
N LEU A 29 -7.15 26.78 -9.81
CA LEU A 29 -5.96 26.04 -9.42
C LEU A 29 -4.65 26.71 -9.89
N THR A 30 -4.69 27.71 -10.79
CA THR A 30 -3.47 28.39 -11.28
C THR A 30 -2.86 29.33 -10.26
N ARG A 31 -3.62 29.74 -9.24
CA ARG A 31 -3.16 30.58 -8.14
C ARG A 31 -2.19 29.84 -7.23
N ASN A 32 -1.36 30.61 -6.52
CA ASN A 32 -0.43 30.12 -5.51
C ASN A 32 -1.10 29.16 -4.52
N ASN A 33 -0.38 28.12 -4.12
CA ASN A 33 -0.88 27.13 -3.20
C ASN A 33 -1.01 27.72 -1.77
N PRO A 34 -2.18 27.59 -1.13
CA PRO A 34 -2.44 28.17 0.20
C PRO A 34 -1.58 27.58 1.33
N ASN A 35 -0.97 26.41 1.12
CA ASN A 35 -0.09 25.75 2.08
C ASN A 35 1.27 26.45 2.24
N GLY A 36 1.52 27.53 1.48
CA GLY A 36 2.73 28.35 1.60
C GLY A 36 3.94 27.78 0.86
N ARG A 37 3.71 26.78 0.01
CA ARG A 37 4.70 26.20 -0.90
C ARG A 37 4.01 25.60 -2.12
N GLU A 38 4.68 25.63 -3.25
CA GLU A 38 4.25 24.91 -4.45
C GLU A 38 4.71 23.45 -4.40
N PHE A 39 4.05 22.62 -5.21
CA PHE A 39 4.36 21.21 -5.40
C PHE A 39 4.40 20.90 -6.89
N ASP A 40 5.45 20.23 -7.36
CA ASP A 40 5.62 19.96 -8.79
C ASP A 40 4.80 18.73 -9.20
N ASN A 41 4.91 17.65 -8.41
CA ASN A 41 4.34 16.36 -8.75
C ASN A 41 3.41 15.85 -7.65
N LEU A 42 2.22 15.40 -8.06
CA LEU A 42 1.25 14.72 -7.21
C LEU A 42 1.04 13.30 -7.72
N TYR A 43 1.20 12.33 -6.83
CA TYR A 43 0.94 10.92 -7.07
C TYR A 43 -0.21 10.48 -6.17
N ILE A 44 -1.19 9.75 -6.69
CA ILE A 44 -2.39 9.35 -5.95
C ILE A 44 -2.54 7.84 -6.06
N ASP A 45 -2.43 7.14 -4.93
CA ASP A 45 -2.96 5.79 -4.78
C ASP A 45 -4.47 5.85 -4.53
N VAL A 46 -5.24 5.33 -5.49
CA VAL A 46 -6.70 5.40 -5.49
C VAL A 46 -7.33 4.31 -4.64
N ASN A 47 -6.61 3.27 -4.23
CA ASN A 47 -7.19 2.09 -3.57
C ASN A 47 -7.96 2.46 -2.28
N GLY A 48 -7.40 3.37 -1.47
CA GLY A 48 -8.09 3.91 -0.29
C GLY A 48 -9.39 4.65 -0.60
N LEU A 49 -9.46 5.33 -1.76
CA LEU A 49 -10.68 6.01 -2.23
C LEU A 49 -11.73 5.01 -2.68
N ILE A 50 -11.33 3.93 -3.36
CA ILE A 50 -12.25 2.84 -3.76
C ILE A 50 -12.85 2.18 -2.53
N HIS A 51 -12.03 1.85 -1.54
CA HIS A 51 -12.51 1.26 -0.29
C HIS A 51 -13.49 2.15 0.47
N SER A 52 -13.32 3.48 0.42
CA SER A 52 -14.27 4.44 1.02
C SER A 52 -15.62 4.52 0.30
N SER A 53 -15.72 3.98 -0.91
CA SER A 53 -16.94 4.03 -1.75
C SER A 53 -17.78 2.74 -1.72
N ILE A 54 -17.40 1.73 -0.94
CA ILE A 54 -18.09 0.42 -0.92
C ILE A 54 -19.56 0.53 -0.50
N ASP A 55 -19.90 1.52 0.32
CA ASP A 55 -21.26 1.72 0.83
C ASP A 55 -22.23 2.37 -0.17
N LYS A 56 -21.71 2.82 -1.33
CA LYS A 56 -22.52 3.41 -2.40
C LYS A 56 -23.32 2.32 -3.12
N GLN A 57 -24.54 2.66 -3.55
CA GLN A 57 -25.49 1.68 -4.07
C GLN A 57 -25.27 1.37 -5.55
N THR A 58 -24.80 2.37 -6.30
CA THR A 58 -24.61 2.27 -7.75
C THR A 58 -23.16 2.52 -8.14
N ILE A 59 -22.75 1.98 -9.30
CA ILE A 59 -21.41 2.20 -9.81
C ILE A 59 -21.17 3.67 -10.19
N GLU A 60 -22.22 4.36 -10.61
CA GLU A 60 -22.19 5.79 -10.91
C GLU A 60 -21.87 6.61 -9.65
N GLU A 61 -22.52 6.30 -8.51
CA GLU A 61 -22.23 6.93 -7.22
C GLU A 61 -20.80 6.62 -6.73
N VAL A 62 -20.32 5.38 -6.92
CA VAL A 62 -18.93 4.99 -6.62
C VAL A 62 -17.95 5.87 -7.40
N ILE A 63 -18.15 5.98 -8.71
CA ILE A 63 -17.28 6.77 -9.59
C ILE A 63 -17.34 8.25 -9.23
N GLU A 64 -18.54 8.81 -9.00
CA GLU A 64 -18.71 10.22 -8.60
C GLU A 64 -18.02 10.53 -7.27
N HIS A 65 -18.14 9.62 -6.27
CA HIS A 65 -17.44 9.76 -4.98
C HIS A 65 -15.92 9.81 -5.17
N ILE A 66 -15.36 8.88 -5.95
CA ILE A 66 -13.93 8.84 -6.25
C ILE A 66 -13.48 10.13 -6.95
N GLN A 67 -14.22 10.60 -7.96
CA GLN A 67 -13.92 11.84 -8.69
C GLN A 67 -13.91 13.07 -7.77
N ASN A 68 -14.88 13.18 -6.86
CA ASN A 68 -14.94 14.26 -5.88
C ASN A 68 -13.75 14.24 -4.90
N GLN A 69 -13.35 13.06 -4.42
CA GLN A 69 -12.17 12.91 -3.56
C GLN A 69 -10.87 13.25 -4.30
N LEU A 70 -10.72 12.77 -5.55
CA LEU A 70 -9.58 13.11 -6.41
C LEU A 70 -9.47 14.63 -6.58
N MET A 71 -10.58 15.29 -6.92
CA MET A 71 -10.61 16.75 -7.08
C MET A 71 -10.19 17.45 -5.79
N ARG A 72 -10.72 17.03 -4.63
CA ARG A 72 -10.33 17.61 -3.33
C ARG A 72 -8.83 17.50 -3.08
N ILE A 73 -8.22 16.34 -3.33
CA ILE A 73 -6.77 16.13 -3.17
C ILE A 73 -5.98 17.04 -4.11
N ILE A 74 -6.40 17.14 -5.37
CA ILE A 74 -5.78 18.01 -6.38
C ILE A 74 -5.88 19.48 -5.98
N MET A 75 -7.00 19.92 -5.42
CA MET A 75 -7.19 21.30 -4.94
C MET A 75 -6.25 21.67 -3.78
N ILE A 76 -5.90 20.70 -2.93
CA ILE A 76 -4.98 20.88 -1.80
C ILE A 76 -3.54 21.02 -2.28
N VAL A 77 -3.11 20.15 -3.20
CA VAL A 77 -1.71 20.05 -3.63
C VAL A 77 -1.39 20.97 -4.81
N ARG A 78 -2.32 21.14 -5.75
CA ARG A 78 -2.17 21.95 -6.98
C ARG A 78 -0.86 21.65 -7.73
N PRO A 79 -0.60 20.40 -8.16
CA PRO A 79 0.63 20.05 -8.86
C PRO A 79 0.92 20.97 -10.05
N ARG A 80 2.19 21.32 -10.26
CA ARG A 80 2.62 22.26 -11.31
C ARG A 80 3.19 21.58 -12.56
N ASN A 81 3.61 20.32 -12.46
CA ASN A 81 4.18 19.55 -13.54
C ASN A 81 3.36 18.28 -13.83
N LEU A 82 3.21 17.40 -12.84
CA LEU A 82 2.63 16.06 -13.02
C LEU A 82 1.51 15.75 -12.03
N LEU A 83 0.45 15.13 -12.55
CA LEU A 83 -0.50 14.32 -11.80
C LEU A 83 -0.38 12.86 -12.25
N TYR A 84 -0.05 11.97 -11.33
CA TYR A 84 0.03 10.53 -11.57
C TYR A 84 -1.02 9.82 -10.71
N ILE A 85 -1.90 9.04 -11.33
CA ILE A 85 -3.00 8.34 -10.65
C ILE A 85 -2.77 6.83 -10.80
N ALA A 86 -2.64 6.12 -9.69
CA ALA A 86 -2.39 4.69 -9.65
C ALA A 86 -3.60 3.93 -9.09
N ILE A 87 -4.04 2.93 -9.83
CA ILE A 87 -5.02 1.93 -9.39
C ILE A 87 -4.28 0.62 -9.19
N ASP A 88 -4.61 -0.14 -8.15
CA ASP A 88 -4.05 -1.48 -7.95
C ASP A 88 -4.30 -2.37 -9.18
N GLY A 89 -3.23 -2.96 -9.69
CA GLY A 89 -3.29 -4.03 -10.68
C GLY A 89 -2.85 -5.36 -10.08
N VAL A 90 -2.46 -6.31 -10.93
CA VAL A 90 -1.99 -7.62 -10.46
C VAL A 90 -0.72 -7.45 -9.63
N CYS A 91 -0.72 -7.99 -8.41
CA CYS A 91 0.38 -7.88 -7.45
C CYS A 91 1.28 -9.13 -7.46
N PRO A 92 2.47 -9.09 -6.83
CA PRO A 92 3.29 -10.30 -6.65
C PRO A 92 2.61 -11.36 -5.78
N ILE A 93 2.99 -12.64 -5.93
CA ILE A 93 2.44 -13.77 -5.16
C ILE A 93 2.54 -13.52 -3.64
N ALA A 94 3.64 -12.93 -3.17
CA ALA A 94 3.81 -12.58 -1.76
C ALA A 94 2.65 -11.71 -1.23
N LYS A 95 2.20 -10.70 -2.01
CA LYS A 95 1.03 -9.88 -1.66
C LYS A 95 -0.27 -10.66 -1.81
N MET A 96 -0.39 -11.52 -2.81
CA MET A 96 -1.58 -12.36 -3.02
C MET A 96 -1.90 -13.26 -1.81
N ILE A 97 -0.87 -13.79 -1.13
CA ILE A 97 -1.04 -14.59 0.09
C ILE A 97 -1.73 -13.77 1.19
N GLN A 98 -1.29 -12.52 1.40
CA GLN A 98 -1.90 -11.59 2.37
C GLN A 98 -3.33 -11.24 1.95
N GLN A 99 -3.52 -10.91 0.68
CA GLN A 99 -4.79 -10.59 0.07
C GLN A 99 -5.82 -11.72 0.19
N ARG A 100 -5.40 -12.98 0.01
CA ARG A 100 -6.22 -14.18 0.18
C ARG A 100 -6.65 -14.35 1.64
N LYS A 101 -5.71 -14.26 2.59
CA LYS A 101 -6.01 -14.36 4.03
C LYS A 101 -7.09 -13.35 4.45
N ARG A 102 -7.02 -12.11 3.97
CA ARG A 102 -8.02 -11.07 4.23
C ARG A 102 -9.40 -11.44 3.65
N ARG A 103 -9.48 -11.80 2.36
CA ARG A 103 -10.76 -12.10 1.69
C ARG A 103 -11.50 -13.31 2.27
N PHE A 104 -10.75 -14.28 2.80
CA PHE A 104 -11.33 -15.45 3.48
C PHE A 104 -11.87 -15.14 4.88
N THR A 105 -11.40 -14.06 5.52
CA THR A 105 -11.77 -13.69 6.91
C THR A 105 -12.70 -12.49 7.01
N THR A 106 -13.06 -11.84 5.90
CA THR A 106 -14.01 -10.73 5.87
C THR A 106 -15.41 -11.19 5.49
N ASP A 107 -16.43 -10.72 6.20
CA ASP A 107 -17.84 -10.94 5.82
C ASP A 107 -18.33 -9.98 4.72
N CYS A 108 -17.56 -8.92 4.44
CA CYS A 108 -17.85 -7.98 3.36
C CYS A 108 -17.57 -8.62 1.99
N LEU A 109 -18.60 -9.22 1.38
CA LEU A 109 -18.54 -9.80 0.04
C LEU A 109 -18.32 -8.74 -1.04
N GLU A 110 -18.88 -7.54 -0.84
CA GLU A 110 -18.74 -6.40 -1.75
C GLU A 110 -17.28 -5.94 -1.84
N GLY A 111 -16.54 -5.95 -0.72
CA GLY A 111 -15.13 -5.60 -0.69
C GLY A 111 -14.24 -6.55 -1.50
N ASN A 112 -14.66 -7.80 -1.72
CA ASN A 112 -13.92 -8.74 -2.57
C ASN A 112 -13.98 -8.35 -4.05
N ALA A 113 -14.97 -7.55 -4.46
CA ALA A 113 -15.04 -7.01 -5.82
C ALA A 113 -13.94 -5.98 -6.11
N ILE A 114 -13.30 -5.43 -5.07
CA ILE A 114 -12.10 -4.57 -5.18
C ILE A 114 -10.89 -5.48 -5.36
N THR A 115 -10.80 -6.08 -6.54
CA THR A 115 -9.69 -6.92 -6.98
C THR A 115 -9.51 -6.73 -8.49
N PRO A 116 -8.28 -6.59 -9.01
CA PRO A 116 -8.02 -6.55 -10.45
C PRO A 116 -8.69 -7.71 -11.18
N GLY A 117 -9.26 -7.44 -12.37
CA GLY A 117 -9.99 -8.42 -13.18
C GLY A 117 -11.51 -8.43 -12.95
N THR A 118 -12.02 -7.82 -11.88
CA THR A 118 -13.47 -7.69 -11.70
C THR A 118 -14.05 -6.61 -12.62
N GLU A 119 -15.35 -6.72 -12.91
CA GLU A 119 -16.07 -5.70 -13.68
C GLU A 119 -16.13 -4.34 -12.95
N LEU A 120 -16.15 -4.36 -11.62
CA LEU A 120 -16.13 -3.15 -10.79
C LEU A 120 -14.84 -2.34 -11.03
N MET A 121 -13.68 -2.99 -10.92
CA MET A 121 -12.39 -2.31 -11.09
C MET A 121 -12.19 -1.80 -12.52
N GLU A 122 -12.69 -2.53 -13.52
CA GLU A 122 -12.72 -2.10 -14.92
C GLU A 122 -13.47 -0.77 -15.07
N LYS A 123 -14.71 -0.70 -14.55
CA LYS A 123 -15.56 0.50 -14.62
C LYS A 123 -14.95 1.68 -13.87
N ILE A 124 -14.31 1.44 -12.72
CA ILE A 124 -13.61 2.48 -11.97
C ILE A 124 -12.44 3.04 -12.78
N SER A 125 -11.61 2.18 -13.41
CA SER A 125 -10.49 2.62 -14.25
C SER A 125 -10.97 3.53 -15.39
N VAL A 126 -12.00 3.10 -16.12
CA VAL A 126 -12.60 3.88 -17.21
C VAL A 126 -13.26 5.18 -16.70
N GLY A 127 -13.90 5.14 -15.53
CA GLY A 127 -14.52 6.31 -14.90
C GLY A 127 -13.52 7.39 -14.51
N ILE A 128 -12.32 6.99 -14.07
CA ILE A 128 -11.22 7.91 -13.75
C ILE A 128 -10.63 8.51 -15.03
N GLU A 129 -10.38 7.70 -16.06
CA GLU A 129 -9.90 8.20 -17.36
C GLU A 129 -10.90 9.21 -17.97
N SER A 130 -12.20 8.89 -17.90
CA SER A 130 -13.27 9.77 -18.37
C SER A 130 -13.32 11.09 -17.59
N PHE A 131 -13.07 11.06 -16.28
CA PHE A 131 -12.96 12.27 -15.47
C PHE A 131 -11.82 13.17 -15.94
N ILE A 132 -10.62 12.62 -16.16
CA ILE A 132 -9.48 13.39 -16.67
C ILE A 132 -9.78 14.03 -18.02
N LEU A 133 -10.38 13.26 -18.94
CA LEU A 133 -10.80 13.77 -20.25
C LEU A 133 -11.80 14.94 -20.13
N ASN A 134 -12.82 14.81 -19.26
CA ASN A 134 -13.77 15.88 -19.01
C ASN A 134 -13.10 17.14 -18.46
N GLN A 135 -12.15 16.96 -17.52
CA GLN A 135 -11.41 18.08 -16.94
C GLN A 135 -10.54 18.83 -17.96
N MET A 136 -9.89 18.13 -18.88
CA MET A 136 -9.04 18.73 -19.92
C MET A 136 -9.86 19.47 -21.01
N ASN A 137 -11.05 18.96 -21.31
CA ASN A 137 -11.93 19.54 -22.35
C ASN A 137 -12.72 20.76 -21.88
N ASN A 138 -12.93 20.92 -20.57
CA ASN A 138 -13.71 22.03 -20.02
C ASN A 138 -13.11 23.40 -20.43
N LYS A 139 -13.84 24.15 -21.27
CA LYS A 139 -13.47 25.48 -21.79
C LYS A 139 -13.61 26.53 -20.68
N GLY A 140 -12.66 26.52 -19.75
CA GLY A 140 -12.62 27.45 -18.62
C GLY A 140 -11.49 27.18 -17.62
N LEU A 141 -10.80 26.04 -17.72
CA LEU A 141 -9.72 25.65 -16.82
C LEU A 141 -8.41 25.43 -17.58
N ASP A 142 -7.61 26.49 -17.67
CA ASP A 142 -6.25 26.47 -18.24
C ASP A 142 -5.29 25.53 -17.49
N TYR A 143 -5.59 25.21 -16.23
CA TYR A 143 -4.74 24.40 -15.35
C TYR A 143 -4.47 22.99 -15.89
N TRP A 144 -5.53 22.24 -16.23
CA TRP A 144 -5.43 20.84 -16.67
C TRP A 144 -4.68 20.68 -17.99
N ARG A 145 -4.62 21.75 -18.79
CA ARG A 145 -3.88 21.80 -20.06
C ARG A 145 -2.40 22.14 -19.88
N ARG A 146 -1.97 22.53 -18.68
CA ARG A 146 -0.59 22.92 -18.34
C ARG A 146 0.19 21.84 -17.63
N ILE A 147 -0.49 20.80 -17.14
CA ILE A 147 0.12 19.67 -16.44
C ILE A 147 0.02 18.39 -17.28
N LYS A 148 0.91 17.44 -17.00
CA LYS A 148 0.81 16.08 -17.53
C LYS A 148 -0.06 15.26 -16.60
N VAL A 149 -0.90 14.39 -17.16
CA VAL A 149 -1.68 13.45 -16.35
C VAL A 149 -1.38 12.03 -16.81
N ILE A 150 -0.89 11.19 -15.92
CA ILE A 150 -0.68 9.75 -16.17
C ILE A 150 -1.69 8.97 -15.35
N VAL A 151 -2.38 8.02 -15.99
CA VAL A 151 -3.23 7.05 -15.33
C VAL A 151 -2.62 5.67 -15.50
N SER A 152 -2.20 5.09 -14.39
CA SER A 152 -1.78 3.69 -14.28
C SER A 152 -2.99 2.86 -13.84
N GLY A 153 -3.78 2.43 -14.82
CA GLY A 153 -5.03 1.69 -14.62
C GLY A 153 -4.88 0.28 -14.07
N VAL A 154 -6.02 -0.42 -13.96
CA VAL A 154 -6.12 -1.78 -13.37
C VAL A 154 -5.34 -2.85 -14.15
N HIS A 155 -5.14 -2.66 -15.46
CA HIS A 155 -4.41 -3.57 -16.33
C HIS A 155 -2.89 -3.44 -16.24
N VAL A 156 -2.38 -2.36 -15.66
CA VAL A 156 -0.95 -2.22 -15.41
C VAL A 156 -0.61 -3.11 -14.21
N PRO A 157 0.37 -4.02 -14.28
CA PRO A 157 0.77 -4.82 -13.11
C PRO A 157 1.38 -3.95 -11.99
N GLY A 158 1.26 -4.42 -10.75
CA GLY A 158 1.80 -3.80 -9.54
C GLY A 158 0.73 -3.18 -8.64
N GLU A 159 1.07 -3.08 -7.36
CA GLU A 159 0.32 -2.32 -6.36
C GLU A 159 0.42 -0.82 -6.67
N GLY A 160 -0.63 -0.04 -6.38
CA GLY A 160 -0.71 1.38 -6.71
C GLY A 160 0.46 2.19 -6.12
N GLU A 161 0.80 1.93 -4.86
CA GLU A 161 1.96 2.52 -4.21
C GLU A 161 3.29 2.16 -4.89
N HIS A 162 3.50 0.90 -5.28
CA HIS A 162 4.72 0.49 -5.96
C HIS A 162 4.82 1.05 -7.38
N LYS A 163 3.71 1.12 -8.13
CA LYS A 163 3.64 1.79 -9.44
C LYS A 163 4.11 3.24 -9.35
N ILE A 164 3.65 3.98 -8.32
CA ILE A 164 4.07 5.36 -8.07
C ILE A 164 5.58 5.44 -7.82
N ILE A 165 6.09 4.55 -6.97
CA ILE A 165 7.49 4.58 -6.54
C ILE A 165 8.41 4.21 -7.71
N GLU A 166 8.05 3.21 -8.50
CA GLU A 166 8.82 2.83 -9.70
C GLU A 166 8.75 3.89 -10.79
N TYR A 167 7.60 4.56 -10.96
CA TYR A 167 7.54 5.74 -11.81
C TYR A 167 8.58 6.78 -11.35
N ILE A 168 8.60 7.15 -10.07
CA ILE A 168 9.55 8.16 -9.56
C ILE A 168 11.01 7.73 -9.76
N ARG A 169 11.33 6.45 -9.57
CA ARG A 169 12.68 5.88 -9.79
C ARG A 169 13.12 5.93 -11.25
N SER A 170 12.19 5.73 -12.18
CA SER A 170 12.48 5.75 -13.62
C SER A 170 12.78 7.15 -14.17
N GLN A 171 12.44 8.21 -13.42
CA GLN A 171 12.66 9.59 -13.84
C GLN A 171 14.05 10.09 -13.45
N GLU A 172 14.57 11.09 -14.18
CA GLU A 172 15.80 11.77 -13.77
C GLU A 172 15.60 12.45 -12.43
N ARG A 173 16.56 12.27 -11.53
CA ARG A 173 16.50 12.89 -10.20
C ARG A 173 16.84 14.37 -10.27
N ILE A 174 15.79 15.17 -10.41
CA ILE A 174 15.83 16.63 -10.44
C ILE A 174 15.32 17.21 -9.11
N ASN A 175 15.61 18.48 -8.85
CA ASN A 175 15.21 19.14 -7.60
C ASN A 175 13.73 19.56 -7.64
N GLU A 176 12.85 18.57 -7.76
CA GLU A 176 11.40 18.71 -7.75
C GLU A 176 10.81 18.35 -6.39
N SER A 177 9.59 18.85 -6.17
CA SER A 177 8.80 18.56 -4.99
C SER A 177 7.72 17.53 -5.28
N HIS A 178 7.74 16.45 -4.51
CA HIS A 178 6.87 15.29 -4.69
C HIS A 178 5.86 15.19 -3.54
N VAL A 179 4.58 14.97 -3.87
CA VAL A 179 3.53 14.66 -2.92
C VAL A 179 2.89 13.34 -3.30
N ILE A 180 2.93 12.35 -2.42
CA ILE A 180 2.26 11.07 -2.60
C ILE A 180 1.04 11.04 -1.68
N TYR A 181 -0.15 10.85 -2.24
CA TYR A 181 -1.37 10.60 -1.51
C TYR A 181 -1.58 9.10 -1.34
N GLY A 182 -1.85 8.68 -0.10
CA GLY A 182 -2.31 7.35 0.20
C GLY A 182 -2.51 7.13 1.70
N GLU A 183 -3.29 6.11 2.04
CA GLU A 183 -3.58 5.76 3.44
C GLU A 183 -2.67 4.65 3.96
N ASP A 184 -2.04 3.89 3.04
CA ASP A 184 -1.09 2.86 3.39
C ASP A 184 0.09 3.46 4.16
N ALA A 185 0.51 2.73 5.18
CA ALA A 185 1.62 3.13 6.00
C ALA A 185 2.96 2.73 5.34
N ASP A 186 2.96 1.77 4.42
CA ASP A 186 4.14 1.33 3.66
C ASP A 186 4.73 2.46 2.80
N LEU A 187 3.88 3.39 2.35
CA LEU A 187 4.28 4.62 1.68
C LEU A 187 5.35 5.43 2.45
N LEU A 188 5.38 5.38 3.79
CA LEU A 188 6.42 6.07 4.58
C LEU A 188 7.81 5.49 4.29
N LEU A 189 7.88 4.17 4.19
CA LEU A 189 9.09 3.42 3.93
C LEU A 189 9.49 3.53 2.47
N LEU A 190 8.55 3.33 1.56
CA LEU A 190 8.77 3.49 0.12
C LEU A 190 9.22 4.90 -0.26
N SER A 191 8.64 5.93 0.37
CA SER A 191 9.06 7.32 0.14
C SER A 191 10.46 7.61 0.69
N LEU A 192 10.88 6.93 1.76
CA LEU A 192 12.19 7.13 2.38
C LEU A 192 13.32 6.66 1.46
N VAL A 193 13.14 5.52 0.79
CA VAL A 193 14.11 4.92 -0.16
C VAL A 193 14.11 5.57 -1.55
N LEU A 194 13.32 6.62 -1.76
CA LEU A 194 13.50 7.51 -2.91
C LEU A 194 14.59 8.55 -2.64
N HIS A 195 15.00 8.72 -1.37
CA HIS A 195 16.09 9.59 -0.91
C HIS A 195 15.89 11.09 -1.18
N TYR A 196 14.71 11.55 -1.63
CA TYR A 196 14.44 12.96 -1.91
C TYR A 196 14.38 13.84 -0.64
N ASP A 197 14.80 15.09 -0.75
CA ASP A 197 14.67 16.08 0.33
C ASP A 197 13.30 16.73 0.37
N SER A 198 12.63 16.84 -0.77
CA SER A 198 11.33 17.49 -0.91
C SER A 198 10.23 16.49 -1.26
N ILE A 199 10.06 15.47 -0.42
CA ILE A 199 9.01 14.45 -0.55
C ILE A 199 8.06 14.43 0.66
N PHE A 200 6.76 14.44 0.35
CA PHE A 200 5.68 14.55 1.33
C PHE A 200 4.64 13.46 1.09
N ILE A 201 4.06 12.95 2.17
CA ILE A 201 2.87 12.12 2.10
C ILE A 201 1.66 12.93 2.53
N LEU A 202 0.64 13.03 1.66
CA LEU A 202 -0.66 13.59 2.01
C LEU A 202 -1.56 12.45 2.51
N ARG A 203 -2.14 12.59 3.70
CA ARG A 203 -3.06 11.58 4.27
C ARG A 203 -4.15 12.22 5.11
N LYS A 204 -5.25 11.48 5.34
CA LYS A 204 -6.33 11.89 6.26
C LYS A 204 -5.86 11.87 7.72
N ASP A 205 -6.16 12.92 8.50
CA ASP A 205 -5.86 13.02 9.93
C ASP A 205 -6.94 12.29 10.76
N THR A 206 -6.77 10.98 10.92
CA THR A 206 -7.72 10.13 11.65
C THR A 206 -7.59 10.25 13.18
N ARG A 207 -6.59 10.96 13.71
CA ARG A 207 -6.32 11.05 15.17
C ARG A 207 -7.52 11.62 15.94
N GLN A 208 -8.25 12.55 15.35
CA GLN A 208 -9.43 13.18 15.98
C GLN A 208 -10.64 12.25 16.08
N ILE A 209 -10.73 11.22 15.23
CA ILE A 209 -11.83 10.24 15.23
C ILE A 209 -11.66 9.26 16.39
N PHE A 210 -10.42 8.81 16.64
CA PHE A 210 -10.11 7.89 17.74
C PHE A 210 -10.34 8.49 19.14
N ASP A 211 -10.16 9.80 19.30
CA ASP A 211 -10.43 10.49 20.58
C ASP A 211 -11.92 10.67 20.86
N LYS A 212 -12.79 10.66 19.83
CA LYS A 212 -14.25 10.63 20.03
C LYS A 212 -14.73 9.26 20.50
N ASN A 213 -14.19 8.17 19.96
CA ASN A 213 -14.60 6.81 20.33
C ASN A 213 -14.12 6.36 21.73
N LYS A 214 -13.08 7.00 22.31
CA LYS A 214 -12.69 6.77 23.72
C LYS A 214 -13.62 7.41 24.76
N LYS A 215 -14.49 8.35 24.35
CA LYS A 215 -15.44 9.06 25.25
C LYS A 215 -16.71 8.27 25.59
N GLY A 216 -16.76 6.97 25.30
CA GLY A 216 -17.76 6.04 25.85
C GLY A 216 -17.49 5.62 27.31
N SER A 217 -16.37 6.05 27.90
CA SER A 217 -16.07 5.83 29.32
C SER A 217 -16.78 6.89 30.18
N LYS A 218 -17.53 6.42 31.19
CA LYS A 218 -18.42 7.19 32.09
C LYS A 218 -17.88 8.60 32.39
N PRO A 219 -18.73 9.65 32.36
CA PRO A 219 -18.29 11.01 32.62
C PRO A 219 -17.64 11.10 34.00
N ALA A 220 -16.39 11.56 34.03
CA ALA A 220 -15.73 11.93 35.28
C ALA A 220 -16.58 12.98 36.01
N ARG A 221 -16.71 12.83 37.34
CA ARG A 221 -17.51 13.70 38.23
C ARG A 221 -17.34 15.18 37.86
N ASN A 222 -18.49 15.86 37.76
CA ASN A 222 -18.62 17.28 37.42
C ASN A 222 -17.66 18.17 38.23
N GLY A 223 -16.64 18.72 37.57
CA GLY A 223 -15.87 19.85 38.09
C GLY A 223 -16.70 21.14 38.03
N THR A 224 -16.64 21.94 39.08
CA THR A 224 -17.47 23.14 39.27
C THR A 224 -17.11 24.33 38.35
N GLY A 225 -18.15 25.07 37.94
CA GLY A 225 -18.19 26.53 37.83
C GLY A 225 -17.53 27.26 36.66
N LYS A 226 -16.27 26.97 36.29
CA LYS A 226 -15.53 27.80 35.29
C LYS A 226 -14.89 26.99 34.15
N SER A 227 -14.33 25.82 34.45
CA SER A 227 -13.76 24.93 33.42
C SER A 227 -14.79 24.31 32.48
N LYS A 228 -16.05 24.17 32.92
CA LYS A 228 -17.15 23.68 32.07
C LYS A 228 -17.57 24.73 31.04
N VAL A 229 -17.73 25.99 31.48
CA VAL A 229 -18.10 27.12 30.60
C VAL A 229 -17.03 27.37 29.53
N MET A 230 -15.74 27.29 29.89
CA MET A 230 -14.64 27.43 28.92
C MET A 230 -14.64 26.29 27.89
N LYS A 231 -14.83 25.04 28.34
CA LYS A 231 -14.92 23.86 27.45
C LYS A 231 -16.15 23.92 26.53
N ASP A 232 -17.28 24.40 27.03
CA ASP A 232 -18.52 24.52 26.26
C ASP A 232 -18.43 25.67 25.24
N LYS A 233 -17.74 26.78 25.57
CA LYS A 233 -17.42 27.84 24.60
C LYS A 233 -16.48 27.37 23.50
N ILE A 234 -15.41 26.64 23.84
CA ILE A 234 -14.47 26.06 22.85
C ILE A 234 -15.22 25.11 21.92
N LYS A 235 -16.04 24.20 22.46
CA LYS A 235 -16.87 23.29 21.66
C LYS A 235 -17.85 24.02 20.75
N LYS A 236 -18.45 25.11 21.20
CA LYS A 236 -19.38 25.91 20.39
C LYS A 236 -18.67 26.53 19.19
N VAL A 237 -17.49 27.12 19.40
CA VAL A 237 -16.67 27.71 18.33
C VAL A 237 -16.16 26.63 17.36
N GLU A 238 -15.73 25.47 17.86
CA GLU A 238 -15.32 24.34 17.01
C GLU A 238 -16.49 23.83 16.16
N ASN A 239 -17.69 23.68 16.75
CA ASN A 239 -18.88 23.24 16.03
C ASN A 239 -19.33 24.26 14.97
N GLU A 240 -19.32 25.56 15.28
CA GLU A 240 -19.64 26.63 14.32
C GLU A 240 -18.67 26.64 13.13
N LYS A 241 -17.37 26.38 13.39
CA LYS A 241 -16.36 26.26 12.33
C LYS A 241 -16.60 25.03 11.45
N ILE A 242 -16.87 23.88 12.05
CA ILE A 242 -17.18 22.63 11.32
C ILE A 242 -18.45 22.79 10.48
N GLU A 243 -19.50 23.43 10.99
CA GLU A 243 -20.72 23.69 10.22
C GLU A 243 -20.49 24.62 9.02
N LYS A 244 -19.58 25.60 9.16
CA LYS A 244 -19.21 26.48 8.05
C LYS A 244 -18.42 25.71 6.98
N GLU A 245 -17.44 24.90 7.38
CA GLU A 245 -16.67 24.03 6.48
C GLU A 245 -17.58 23.02 5.77
N LYS A 246 -18.54 22.39 6.49
CA LYS A 246 -19.59 21.54 5.91
C LYS A 246 -20.36 22.24 4.81
N LYS A 247 -20.81 23.47 5.06
CA LYS A 247 -21.59 24.24 4.08
C LYS A 247 -20.78 24.59 2.83
N GLU A 248 -19.50 24.91 2.99
CA GLU A 248 -18.61 25.18 1.85
C GLU A 248 -18.30 23.91 1.05
N LEU A 249 -18.00 22.79 1.72
CA LEU A 249 -17.78 21.49 1.09
C LEU A 249 -19.02 21.01 0.33
N LYS A 250 -20.20 21.12 0.93
CA LYS A 250 -21.48 20.79 0.29
C LYS A 250 -21.74 21.67 -0.94
N LYS A 251 -21.36 22.95 -0.88
CA LYS A 251 -21.49 23.87 -2.03
C LYS A 251 -20.61 23.47 -3.20
N VAL A 252 -19.42 22.91 -2.93
CA VAL A 252 -18.41 22.59 -3.95
C VAL A 252 -18.63 21.21 -4.54
N PHE A 253 -18.89 20.20 -3.70
CA PHE A 253 -18.97 18.80 -4.10
C PHE A 253 -20.39 18.22 -4.10
N GLY A 254 -21.39 18.96 -3.64
CA GLY A 254 -22.79 18.50 -3.62
C GLY A 254 -23.09 17.35 -2.64
N SER A 255 -22.08 16.81 -1.94
CA SER A 255 -22.22 15.64 -1.06
C SER A 255 -22.47 16.03 0.41
N ASP A 256 -23.32 15.23 1.08
CA ASP A 256 -23.57 15.26 2.52
C ASP A 256 -22.69 14.26 3.31
N ASP A 257 -21.73 13.61 2.64
CA ASP A 257 -20.87 12.60 3.27
C ASP A 257 -19.96 13.20 4.35
N ASP A 258 -20.11 12.71 5.58
CA ASP A 258 -19.30 13.11 6.74
C ASP A 258 -17.79 12.82 6.55
N GLU A 259 -17.41 11.96 5.59
CA GLU A 259 -16.02 11.68 5.25
C GLU A 259 -15.29 12.94 4.74
N PHE A 260 -15.99 13.86 4.06
CA PHE A 260 -15.41 15.11 3.59
C PHE A 260 -14.97 16.04 4.72
N LEU A 261 -15.34 15.74 5.98
CA LEU A 261 -14.91 16.50 7.16
C LEU A 261 -13.56 16.09 7.69
N ILE A 262 -13.03 14.94 7.26
CA ILE A 262 -11.76 14.46 7.77
C ILE A 262 -10.68 15.34 7.13
N PRO A 263 -9.91 16.11 7.94
CA PRO A 263 -8.92 17.02 7.38
C PRO A 263 -7.69 16.26 6.92
N PHE A 264 -6.96 16.83 5.98
CA PHE A 264 -5.68 16.25 5.54
C PHE A 264 -4.47 16.76 6.33
N GLU A 265 -3.40 15.99 6.33
CA GLU A 265 -2.08 16.38 6.81
C GLU A 265 -0.97 15.97 5.82
N PHE A 266 0.07 16.79 5.77
CA PHE A 266 1.33 16.49 5.08
C PHE A 266 2.34 15.92 6.08
N ALA A 267 2.85 14.72 5.83
CA ALA A 267 4.00 14.15 6.50
C ALA A 267 5.28 14.42 5.69
N ASN A 268 6.29 15.04 6.29
CA ASN A 268 7.57 15.34 5.64
C ASN A 268 8.57 14.21 5.90
N ILE A 269 8.85 13.42 4.86
CA ILE A 269 9.65 12.20 4.98
C ILE A 269 11.13 12.51 5.24
N SER A 270 11.65 13.62 4.72
CA SER A 270 13.05 14.03 4.97
C SER A 270 13.38 14.24 6.46
N LEU A 271 12.37 14.46 7.31
CA LEU A 271 12.57 14.57 8.75
C LEU A 271 12.87 13.21 9.41
N ILE A 272 12.39 12.11 8.82
CA ILE A 272 12.72 10.75 9.26
C ILE A 272 14.21 10.49 9.04
N SER A 273 14.71 10.78 7.84
CA SER A 273 16.13 10.66 7.48
C SER A 273 17.02 11.45 8.44
N LYS A 274 16.67 12.71 8.69
CA LYS A 274 17.38 13.57 9.64
C LYS A 274 17.41 12.99 11.04
N LYS A 275 16.29 12.40 11.50
CA LYS A 275 16.23 11.78 12.82
C LYS A 275 17.06 10.50 12.89
N LEU A 276 17.07 9.68 11.85
CA LEU A 276 17.91 8.47 11.80
C LEU A 276 19.40 8.84 11.84
N LEU A 277 19.83 9.87 11.08
CA LEU A 277 21.20 10.39 11.11
C LEU A 277 21.57 10.98 12.48
N GLU A 278 20.64 11.68 13.14
CA GLU A 278 20.85 12.17 14.50
C GLU A 278 21.08 11.02 15.48
N LEU A 279 20.31 9.94 15.38
CA LEU A 279 20.46 8.76 16.24
C LEU A 279 21.79 8.03 15.97
N SER A 280 22.19 7.89 14.71
CA SER A 280 23.46 7.23 14.35
C SER A 280 24.69 8.04 14.77
N SER A 281 24.59 9.37 14.86
CA SER A 281 25.71 10.25 15.25
C SER A 281 26.28 10.01 16.67
N GLN A 282 25.59 9.23 17.49
CA GLN A 282 26.04 8.83 18.83
C GLN A 282 27.10 7.72 18.80
N TYR A 283 27.32 7.12 17.63
CA TYR A 283 28.23 6.00 17.42
C TYR A 283 29.46 6.42 16.60
N GLU A 284 30.55 5.68 16.76
CA GLU A 284 31.74 5.84 15.92
C GLU A 284 31.44 5.41 14.48
N ASN A 285 32.14 6.01 13.51
CA ASN A 285 31.95 5.85 12.07
C ASN A 285 30.59 6.37 11.54
N SER A 286 30.64 7.35 10.64
CA SER A 286 29.43 7.90 10.03
C SER A 286 28.79 6.91 9.06
N ILE A 287 27.47 6.74 9.16
CA ILE A 287 26.67 6.00 8.19
C ILE A 287 26.22 6.96 7.08
N GLU A 288 26.43 6.59 5.83
CA GLU A 288 25.91 7.35 4.71
C GLU A 288 24.38 7.32 4.71
N ARG A 289 23.75 8.45 4.35
CA ARG A 289 22.28 8.57 4.35
C ARG A 289 21.60 7.50 3.50
N LEU A 290 22.13 7.26 2.29
CA LEU A 290 21.60 6.29 1.33
C LEU A 290 21.60 4.87 1.92
N GLU A 291 22.73 4.47 2.50
CA GLU A 291 22.89 3.19 3.20
C GLU A 291 21.92 3.08 4.38
N LEU A 292 21.83 4.12 5.22
CA LEU A 292 20.97 4.13 6.40
C LEU A 292 19.47 4.04 6.05
N GLU A 293 19.03 4.76 5.02
CA GLU A 293 17.63 4.75 4.56
C GLU A 293 17.23 3.37 4.01
N ASN A 294 18.12 2.71 3.26
CA ASN A 294 17.90 1.37 2.72
C ASN A 294 17.96 0.29 3.82
N ASP A 295 18.96 0.36 4.71
CA ASP A 295 19.10 -0.55 5.84
C ASP A 295 17.89 -0.46 6.78
N PHE A 296 17.32 0.72 6.96
CA PHE A 296 16.12 0.90 7.76
C PHE A 296 14.93 0.07 7.23
N ILE A 297 14.80 -0.11 5.92
CA ILE A 297 13.78 -1.00 5.35
C ILE A 297 14.01 -2.45 5.75
N TYR A 298 15.25 -2.92 5.66
CA TYR A 298 15.62 -4.27 6.08
C TYR A 298 15.30 -4.48 7.57
N LEU A 299 15.61 -3.50 8.42
CA LEU A 299 15.29 -3.54 9.85
C LEU A 299 13.79 -3.42 10.13
N MET A 300 12.99 -2.83 9.24
CA MET A 300 11.53 -2.80 9.42
C MET A 300 10.87 -4.10 8.99
N SER A 301 11.50 -4.89 8.11
CA SER A 301 10.93 -6.15 7.67
C SER A 301 10.79 -7.17 8.81
N ILE A 302 11.69 -7.17 9.82
CA ILE A 302 11.59 -8.00 11.03
C ILE A 302 10.46 -7.61 11.99
N ALA A 303 10.01 -6.35 11.96
CA ALA A 303 8.94 -5.84 12.83
C ALA A 303 7.52 -6.15 12.29
N GLY A 304 7.47 -6.95 11.22
CA GLY A 304 6.29 -7.37 10.49
C GLY A 304 5.86 -6.38 9.41
N ASN A 305 5.54 -6.95 8.26
CA ASN A 305 5.05 -6.27 7.07
C ASN A 305 3.92 -7.13 6.45
N ASP A 306 3.44 -6.75 5.28
CA ASP A 306 2.36 -7.51 4.61
C ASP A 306 2.78 -8.91 4.13
N PHE A 307 4.07 -9.14 3.94
CA PHE A 307 4.62 -10.35 3.30
C PHE A 307 5.10 -11.37 4.33
N LEU A 308 5.61 -10.91 5.49
CA LEU A 308 6.19 -11.73 6.54
C LEU A 308 5.48 -11.56 7.88
N PRO A 309 5.21 -12.66 8.62
CA PRO A 309 4.68 -12.57 9.96
C PRO A 309 5.68 -11.93 10.91
N ASN A 310 5.18 -11.24 11.96
CA ASN A 310 6.04 -10.65 12.98
C ASN A 310 6.84 -11.73 13.71
N ILE A 311 8.13 -11.48 13.97
CA ILE A 311 8.94 -12.31 14.87
C ILE A 311 8.51 -12.03 16.31
N GLU A 312 8.30 -13.09 17.10
CA GLU A 312 7.94 -12.92 18.52
C GLU A 312 9.04 -12.19 19.30
N GLY A 313 8.62 -11.24 20.14
CA GLY A 313 9.50 -10.28 20.81
C GLY A 313 9.76 -8.98 20.02
N ILE A 314 9.62 -8.96 18.69
CA ILE A 314 9.82 -7.75 17.88
C ILE A 314 8.50 -6.98 17.73
N ASP A 315 8.15 -6.20 18.76
CA ASP A 315 6.96 -5.35 18.77
C ASP A 315 7.34 -3.85 18.95
N ILE A 316 6.94 -3.02 17.98
CA ILE A 316 7.18 -1.57 17.96
C ILE A 316 6.54 -0.87 19.18
N TYR A 317 5.35 -1.27 19.61
CA TYR A 317 4.71 -0.72 20.81
C TYR A 317 5.41 -1.13 22.09
N ALA A 318 6.00 -2.34 22.12
CA ALA A 318 6.79 -2.82 23.23
C ALA A 318 8.22 -2.24 23.29
N GLY A 319 8.56 -1.37 22.32
CA GLY A 319 9.84 -0.67 22.25
C GLY A 319 10.98 -1.48 21.63
N ALA A 320 10.69 -2.59 20.96
CA ALA A 320 11.71 -3.45 20.35
C ALA A 320 12.55 -2.72 19.30
N LEU A 321 11.96 -1.75 18.60
CA LEU A 321 12.63 -0.96 17.56
C LEU A 321 13.87 -0.21 18.08
N ASN A 322 13.86 0.26 19.33
CA ASN A 322 15.03 0.91 19.91
C ASN A 322 16.19 -0.09 20.08
N THR A 323 15.90 -1.32 20.52
CA THR A 323 16.90 -2.40 20.62
C THR A 323 17.46 -2.74 19.24
N VAL A 324 16.59 -2.90 18.25
CA VAL A 324 16.95 -3.18 16.85
C VAL A 324 17.90 -2.11 16.29
N LEU A 325 17.54 -0.83 16.41
CA LEU A 325 18.36 0.28 15.92
C LEU A 325 19.70 0.37 16.65
N ASN A 326 19.70 0.22 17.98
CA ASN A 326 20.93 0.29 18.76
C ASN A 326 21.92 -0.83 18.37
N ILE A 327 21.44 -2.06 18.18
CA ILE A 327 22.28 -3.18 17.73
C ILE A 327 22.83 -2.91 16.33
N TYR A 328 21.98 -2.42 15.42
CA TYR A 328 22.40 -2.05 14.07
C TYR A 328 23.53 -1.00 14.09
N PHE A 329 23.35 0.11 14.81
CA PHE A 329 24.37 1.16 14.89
C PHE A 329 25.67 0.66 15.55
N GLN A 330 25.58 -0.19 16.57
CA GLN A 330 26.75 -0.79 17.20
C GLN A 330 27.53 -1.70 16.24
N LEU A 331 26.84 -2.54 15.46
CA LEU A 331 27.49 -3.40 14.48
C LEU A 331 28.12 -2.58 13.35
N HIS A 332 27.38 -1.59 12.85
CA HIS A 332 27.88 -0.67 11.82
C HIS A 332 29.15 0.07 12.26
N SER A 333 29.18 0.55 13.51
CA SER A 333 30.37 1.21 14.08
C SER A 333 31.62 0.31 14.10
N LYS A 334 31.44 -1.01 14.10
CA LYS A 334 32.51 -2.02 14.02
C LYS A 334 32.84 -2.46 12.59
N GLY A 335 32.22 -1.83 11.57
CA GLY A 335 32.37 -2.19 10.16
C GLY A 335 31.52 -3.41 9.75
N ILE A 336 30.60 -3.87 10.58
CA ILE A 336 29.71 -5.01 10.26
C ILE A 336 28.40 -4.46 9.70
N LYS A 337 28.26 -4.51 8.37
CA LYS A 337 27.11 -3.94 7.64
C LYS A 337 26.08 -5.00 7.26
N ILE A 338 24.80 -4.68 7.39
CA ILE A 338 23.70 -5.59 6.99
C ILE A 338 23.46 -5.55 5.47
N THR A 339 23.78 -4.44 4.81
CA THR A 339 23.86 -4.37 3.35
C THR A 339 25.23 -3.87 2.91
N GLU A 340 25.68 -4.32 1.75
CA GLU A 340 26.92 -3.90 1.13
C GLU A 340 26.73 -3.88 -0.39
N ASN A 341 27.14 -2.79 -1.05
CA ASN A 341 26.99 -2.61 -2.50
C ASN A 341 25.55 -2.84 -3.01
N GLY A 342 24.55 -2.36 -2.26
CA GLY A 342 23.13 -2.50 -2.61
C GLY A 342 22.57 -3.91 -2.46
N LYS A 343 23.31 -4.84 -1.86
CA LYS A 343 22.88 -6.22 -1.60
C LYS A 343 22.90 -6.54 -0.12
N VAL A 344 22.05 -7.47 0.30
CA VAL A 344 22.04 -7.98 1.66
C VAL A 344 23.34 -8.76 1.94
N ASN A 345 24.02 -8.42 3.04
CA ASN A 345 25.25 -9.07 3.48
C ASN A 345 24.94 -10.16 4.52
N ASN A 346 25.01 -11.43 4.10
CA ASN A 346 24.71 -12.58 4.95
C ASN A 346 25.51 -12.61 6.27
N ASN A 347 26.79 -12.19 6.25
CA ASN A 347 27.61 -12.15 7.46
C ASN A 347 27.13 -11.07 8.44
N GLY A 348 26.76 -9.90 7.93
CA GLY A 348 26.20 -8.82 8.73
C GLY A 348 24.83 -9.17 9.31
N VAL A 349 24.00 -9.85 8.53
CA VAL A 349 22.68 -10.33 8.96
C VAL A 349 22.81 -11.38 10.06
N LEU A 350 23.72 -12.36 9.92
CA LEU A 350 24.00 -13.34 10.96
C LEU A 350 24.49 -12.66 12.24
N ALA A 351 25.42 -11.72 12.14
CA ALA A 351 25.91 -10.97 13.30
C ALA A 351 24.77 -10.18 13.99
N PHE A 352 23.90 -9.56 13.20
CA PHE A 352 22.72 -8.85 13.70
C PHE A 352 21.77 -9.77 14.46
N PHE A 353 21.37 -10.91 13.89
CA PHE A 353 20.52 -11.87 14.58
C PHE A 353 21.18 -12.49 15.80
N THR A 354 22.51 -12.72 15.76
CA THR A 354 23.28 -13.23 16.89
C THR A 354 23.21 -12.29 18.09
N GLU A 355 23.38 -10.98 17.89
CA GLU A 355 23.23 -9.99 18.95
C GLU A 355 21.76 -9.84 19.39
N LEU A 356 20.82 -9.77 18.44
CA LEU A 356 19.40 -9.58 18.74
C LEU A 356 18.81 -10.76 19.54
N ALA A 357 19.23 -12.00 19.26
CA ALA A 357 18.77 -13.20 19.95
C ALA A 357 19.16 -13.20 21.44
N GLN A 358 20.25 -12.54 21.84
CA GLN A 358 20.62 -12.38 23.25
C GLN A 358 19.57 -11.59 24.05
N HIS A 359 18.75 -10.78 23.38
CA HIS A 359 17.68 -10.00 23.99
C HIS A 359 16.29 -10.63 23.89
N GLU A 360 16.15 -11.81 23.27
CA GLU A 360 14.87 -12.45 22.95
C GLU A 360 13.93 -12.57 24.17
N GLN A 361 14.43 -13.10 25.29
CA GLN A 361 13.63 -13.27 26.51
C GLN A 361 13.05 -11.94 27.00
N ARG A 362 13.90 -10.91 27.10
CA ARG A 362 13.48 -9.57 27.54
C ARG A 362 12.49 -8.93 26.57
N LEU A 363 12.71 -9.10 25.28
CA LEU A 363 11.85 -8.57 24.22
C LEU A 363 10.45 -9.20 24.28
N ILE A 364 10.39 -10.53 24.39
CA ILE A 364 9.14 -11.27 24.58
C ILE A 364 8.41 -10.83 25.86
N GLU A 365 9.12 -10.71 26.99
CA GLU A 365 8.52 -10.24 28.24
C GLU A 365 7.95 -8.83 28.12
N SER A 366 8.66 -7.93 27.41
CA SER A 366 8.15 -6.57 27.12
C SER A 366 6.88 -6.62 26.28
N GLN A 367 6.89 -7.43 25.21
CA GLN A 367 5.73 -7.64 24.35
C GLN A 367 4.54 -8.17 25.17
N MET A 368 4.74 -9.18 26.02
CA MET A 368 3.67 -9.76 26.84
C MET A 368 3.06 -8.73 27.80
N LYS A 369 3.86 -7.82 28.36
CA LYS A 369 3.37 -6.73 29.23
C LYS A 369 2.48 -5.74 28.49
N THR A 370 2.61 -5.61 27.17
CA THR A 370 1.76 -4.71 26.37
C THR A 370 0.39 -5.31 26.05
N ARG A 371 0.25 -6.65 26.09
CA ARG A 371 -1.00 -7.36 25.80
C ARG A 371 -1.96 -7.20 27.00
N ARG A 372 -3.10 -6.52 26.79
CA ARG A 372 -4.04 -6.14 27.87
C ARG A 372 -5.28 -7.02 27.99
N GLY A 373 -5.35 -8.13 27.26
CA GLY A 373 -6.48 -9.05 27.30
C GLY A 373 -6.42 -10.06 26.16
N SER A 374 -7.47 -10.87 26.05
CA SER A 374 -7.67 -11.80 24.93
C SER A 374 -8.55 -11.17 23.86
N ALA A 375 -8.20 -11.40 22.59
CA ALA A 375 -9.07 -11.07 21.47
C ALA A 375 -10.47 -11.69 21.65
N GLN A 376 -11.49 -10.91 21.30
CA GLN A 376 -12.86 -11.44 21.20
C GLN A 376 -12.94 -12.40 20.00
N PRO A 377 -13.68 -13.52 20.11
CA PRO A 377 -13.91 -14.40 18.97
C PRO A 377 -14.57 -13.65 17.81
N ILE A 378 -14.17 -13.95 16.57
CA ILE A 378 -14.84 -13.46 15.37
C ILE A 378 -16.00 -14.39 15.05
N CYS A 379 -17.21 -13.84 14.98
CA CYS A 379 -18.41 -14.59 14.62
C CYS A 379 -18.27 -15.21 13.21
N GLY A 380 -18.80 -16.43 13.01
CA GLY A 380 -18.72 -17.13 11.72
C GLY A 380 -17.44 -17.93 11.50
N PHE A 381 -16.45 -17.83 12.40
CA PHE A 381 -15.17 -18.52 12.28
C PHE A 381 -14.90 -19.45 13.46
N ILE A 382 -14.07 -20.48 13.22
CA ILE A 382 -13.48 -21.26 14.31
C ILE A 382 -12.35 -20.43 14.90
N ASN A 383 -12.44 -20.08 16.17
CA ASN A 383 -11.44 -19.24 16.84
C ASN A 383 -10.59 -20.10 17.78
N ILE A 384 -9.28 -20.05 17.61
CA ILE A 384 -8.31 -20.67 18.51
C ILE A 384 -7.34 -19.61 19.06
N ASP A 385 -6.56 -19.97 20.07
CA ASP A 385 -5.46 -19.14 20.56
C ASP A 385 -4.30 -20.04 20.95
N THR A 386 -3.37 -20.22 20.03
CA THR A 386 -2.21 -21.10 20.22
C THR A 386 -1.29 -20.62 21.35
N ASN A 387 -1.33 -19.33 21.71
CA ASN A 387 -0.55 -18.81 22.83
C ASN A 387 -1.02 -19.37 24.19
N LYS A 388 -2.26 -19.88 24.30
CA LYS A 388 -2.71 -20.58 25.52
C LYS A 388 -1.92 -21.86 25.78
N THR A 389 -1.48 -22.52 24.71
CA THR A 389 -0.64 -23.72 24.76
C THR A 389 0.83 -23.33 24.91
N ILE A 390 1.31 -22.40 24.07
CA ILE A 390 2.72 -21.99 24.04
C ILE A 390 3.13 -21.27 25.33
N LYS A 391 2.23 -20.44 25.89
CA LYS A 391 2.48 -19.59 27.06
C LYS A 391 3.78 -18.79 26.89
N LEU A 392 3.81 -17.97 25.84
CA LEU A 392 4.99 -17.23 25.43
C LEU A 392 5.57 -16.39 26.59
N GLY A 393 6.90 -16.43 26.75
CA GLY A 393 7.62 -15.76 27.83
C GLY A 393 7.67 -16.50 29.17
N GLN A 394 6.90 -17.58 29.35
CA GLN A 394 6.97 -18.43 30.56
C GLN A 394 7.96 -19.59 30.39
N SER A 395 8.53 -20.09 31.49
CA SER A 395 9.45 -21.25 31.45
C SER A 395 8.94 -22.39 30.54
N GLY A 396 9.81 -22.91 29.68
CA GLY A 396 9.51 -23.97 28.71
C GLY A 396 8.73 -23.52 27.46
N TYR A 397 8.60 -22.22 27.18
CA TYR A 397 7.82 -21.76 26.02
C TYR A 397 8.46 -22.14 24.69
N LYS A 398 9.79 -22.24 24.60
CA LYS A 398 10.49 -22.56 23.36
C LYS A 398 10.16 -23.97 22.89
N GLU A 399 10.16 -24.94 23.81
CA GLU A 399 9.80 -26.33 23.55
C GLU A 399 8.33 -26.42 23.12
N ARG A 400 7.43 -25.70 23.80
CA ARG A 400 6.01 -25.65 23.41
C ARG A 400 5.80 -24.93 22.08
N TYR A 401 6.60 -23.92 21.76
CA TYR A 401 6.59 -23.22 20.47
C TYR A 401 6.97 -24.17 19.34
N VAL A 402 8.10 -24.87 19.51
CA VAL A 402 8.60 -25.87 18.55
C VAL A 402 7.62 -27.02 18.37
N GLN A 403 7.00 -27.50 19.45
CA GLN A 403 5.96 -28.52 19.38
C GLN A 403 4.73 -28.02 18.61
N THR A 404 4.26 -26.80 18.90
CA THR A 404 3.00 -26.28 18.36
C THR A 404 3.11 -25.90 16.88
N TYR A 405 4.20 -25.24 16.46
CA TYR A 405 4.32 -24.73 15.09
C TYR A 405 5.21 -25.59 14.18
N PHE A 406 6.15 -26.35 14.73
CA PHE A 406 7.10 -27.15 13.95
C PHE A 406 6.97 -28.65 14.20
N MET A 407 6.01 -29.09 15.02
CA MET A 407 5.79 -30.51 15.35
C MET A 407 7.05 -31.23 15.86
N ASN A 408 7.96 -30.50 16.52
CA ASN A 408 9.30 -30.99 16.92
C ASN A 408 10.17 -31.52 15.77
N LYS A 409 9.91 -31.09 14.53
CA LYS A 409 10.71 -31.44 13.35
C LYS A 409 11.71 -30.33 13.04
N GLU A 410 12.99 -30.62 13.23
CA GLU A 410 14.09 -29.68 12.97
C GLU A 410 14.12 -29.18 11.52
N GLU A 411 13.82 -30.05 10.56
CA GLU A 411 13.72 -29.70 9.13
C GLU A 411 12.72 -28.56 8.89
N TYR A 412 11.56 -28.58 9.56
CA TYR A 412 10.56 -27.54 9.41
C TYR A 412 11.03 -26.19 9.96
N ILE A 413 11.89 -26.20 10.99
CA ILE A 413 12.50 -24.98 11.54
C ILE A 413 13.51 -24.43 10.53
N LYS A 414 14.38 -25.29 9.99
CA LYS A 414 15.39 -24.92 8.97
C LYS A 414 14.73 -24.30 7.74
N ASP A 415 13.69 -24.94 7.21
CA ASP A 415 12.95 -24.46 6.05
C ASP A 415 12.26 -23.12 6.34
N SER A 416 11.68 -22.97 7.53
CA SER A 416 11.03 -21.71 7.94
C SER A 416 12.03 -20.58 8.10
N VAL A 417 13.21 -20.83 8.70
CA VAL A 417 14.30 -19.84 8.81
C VAL A 417 14.82 -19.43 7.44
N LYS A 418 15.11 -20.41 6.57
CA LYS A 418 15.55 -20.14 5.19
C LYS A 418 14.53 -19.31 4.42
N SER A 419 13.26 -19.73 4.42
CA SER A 419 12.18 -19.03 3.70
C SER A 419 11.91 -17.64 4.28
N TYR A 420 12.08 -17.44 5.59
CA TYR A 420 11.94 -16.12 6.20
C TYR A 420 13.08 -15.19 5.79
N LEU A 421 14.33 -15.66 5.79
CA LEU A 421 15.49 -14.89 5.32
C LEU A 421 15.39 -14.55 3.82
N GLU A 422 14.92 -15.50 2.99
CA GLU A 422 14.52 -15.22 1.60
C GLU A 422 13.49 -14.10 1.55
N GLY A 423 12.44 -14.16 2.36
CA GLY A 423 11.44 -13.10 2.38
C GLY A 423 11.97 -11.74 2.80
N MET A 424 12.92 -11.70 3.74
CA MET A 424 13.53 -10.43 4.16
C MET A 424 14.32 -9.80 3.01
N ASN A 425 15.07 -10.61 2.26
CA ASN A 425 15.80 -10.16 1.07
C ASN A 425 14.81 -9.77 -0.07
N TRP A 426 13.72 -10.52 -0.23
CA TRP A 426 12.67 -10.19 -1.19
C TRP A 426 12.03 -8.84 -0.89
N VAL A 427 11.64 -8.59 0.37
CA VAL A 427 11.08 -7.32 0.84
C VAL A 427 12.07 -6.18 0.62
N PHE A 428 13.34 -6.39 0.96
CA PHE A 428 14.37 -5.37 0.72
C PHE A 428 14.46 -5.00 -0.77
N ASN A 429 14.50 -5.98 -1.66
CA ASN A 429 14.58 -5.73 -3.10
C ASN A 429 13.31 -5.07 -3.64
N TYR A 430 12.14 -5.55 -3.22
CA TYR A 430 10.84 -5.02 -3.63
C TYR A 430 10.67 -3.55 -3.22
N TYR A 431 11.07 -3.18 -2.01
CA TYR A 431 10.96 -1.80 -1.53
C TYR A 431 12.05 -0.92 -2.11
N CYS A 432 13.29 -1.40 -2.28
CA CYS A 432 14.41 -0.59 -2.77
C CYS A 432 14.45 -0.44 -4.31
N GLY A 433 13.57 -1.13 -5.04
CA GLY A 433 13.52 -1.06 -6.52
C GLY A 433 14.60 -1.91 -7.19
N ASN A 434 15.10 -2.92 -6.49
CA ASN A 434 16.00 -3.90 -7.06
C ASN A 434 15.18 -5.01 -7.75
N ALA A 435 15.84 -5.84 -8.55
CA ALA A 435 15.21 -7.02 -9.13
C ALA A 435 14.65 -7.95 -8.02
N PHE A 436 13.39 -8.36 -8.18
CA PHE A 436 12.68 -9.27 -7.27
C PHE A 436 11.84 -10.28 -8.06
N SER A 437 11.40 -11.35 -7.38
CA SER A 437 10.56 -12.39 -7.99
C SER A 437 9.07 -12.07 -7.86
N TRP A 438 8.32 -12.10 -8.96
CA TRP A 438 6.84 -12.00 -8.91
C TRP A 438 6.21 -13.28 -8.38
N LYS A 439 6.90 -14.41 -8.57
CA LYS A 439 6.42 -15.76 -8.22
C LYS A 439 6.77 -16.20 -6.78
N TRP A 440 7.62 -15.48 -6.07
CA TRP A 440 7.98 -15.82 -4.69
C TRP A 440 6.87 -15.42 -3.69
N GLY A 441 6.73 -16.18 -2.60
CA GLY A 441 5.87 -15.82 -1.47
C GLY A 441 6.09 -16.71 -0.24
N TYR A 442 5.95 -16.14 0.96
CA TYR A 442 6.13 -16.85 2.24
C TYR A 442 4.91 -17.73 2.57
N LYS A 443 5.10 -19.05 2.50
CA LYS A 443 4.01 -20.05 2.62
C LYS A 443 3.77 -20.59 4.03
N CYS A 444 4.43 -20.03 5.05
CA CYS A 444 4.17 -20.40 6.45
C CYS A 444 3.24 -19.38 7.12
N HIS A 445 2.50 -19.83 8.15
CA HIS A 445 1.60 -18.94 8.92
C HIS A 445 2.31 -18.18 10.04
N TYR A 446 3.42 -18.71 10.55
CA TYR A 446 4.14 -18.19 11.72
C TYR A 446 5.61 -17.92 11.39
N ALA A 447 6.26 -17.06 12.19
CA ALA A 447 7.69 -16.79 12.11
C ALA A 447 8.50 -17.77 13.00
N PRO A 448 9.79 -18.03 12.70
CA PRO A 448 10.71 -18.60 13.69
C PRO A 448 10.95 -17.67 14.89
N LEU A 449 11.50 -18.21 15.98
CA LEU A 449 12.05 -17.43 17.09
C LEU A 449 13.41 -16.82 16.70
N LEU A 450 13.85 -15.75 17.39
CA LEU A 450 15.15 -15.11 17.13
C LEU A 450 16.32 -16.09 17.27
N CYS A 451 16.28 -16.97 18.28
CA CYS A 451 17.34 -17.97 18.47
C CYS A 451 17.44 -18.95 17.29
N HIS A 452 16.31 -19.29 16.63
CA HIS A 452 16.34 -20.19 15.47
C HIS A 452 17.09 -19.59 14.28
N PHE A 453 17.08 -18.26 14.10
CA PHE A 453 17.87 -17.61 13.06
C PHE A 453 19.37 -17.73 13.28
N VAL A 454 19.81 -17.93 14.52
CA VAL A 454 21.22 -18.18 14.86
C VAL A 454 21.55 -19.66 14.68
N ASP A 455 20.72 -20.54 15.25
CA ASP A 455 20.95 -21.99 15.27
C ASP A 455 20.89 -22.61 13.87
N TYR A 456 20.06 -22.05 12.98
CA TYR A 456 19.77 -22.60 11.66
C TYR A 456 20.04 -21.60 10.52
N PHE A 457 20.91 -20.61 10.75
CA PHE A 457 21.26 -19.64 9.72
C PHE A 457 21.78 -20.34 8.46
N GLN A 458 21.23 -19.96 7.32
CA GLN A 458 21.76 -20.35 6.01
C GLN A 458 21.91 -19.08 5.17
N PRO A 459 23.07 -18.84 4.55
CA PRO A 459 23.22 -17.75 3.60
C PRO A 459 22.17 -17.86 2.49
N VAL A 460 21.50 -16.76 2.19
CA VAL A 460 20.50 -16.70 1.14
C VAL A 460 21.00 -15.79 0.03
N GLU A 461 20.91 -16.27 -1.21
CA GLU A 461 21.09 -15.47 -2.42
C GLU A 461 19.77 -15.49 -3.21
N LEU A 462 19.18 -14.31 -3.45
CA LEU A 462 17.98 -14.18 -4.30
C LEU A 462 18.33 -13.74 -5.73
N THR A 463 19.57 -13.89 -6.16
CA THR A 463 20.04 -13.22 -7.39
C THR A 463 19.63 -13.89 -8.69
N THR A 464 19.09 -15.10 -8.68
CA THR A 464 18.59 -15.77 -9.90
C THR A 464 17.07 -15.71 -9.95
N ILE A 465 16.58 -14.61 -10.52
CA ILE A 465 15.20 -14.49 -10.99
C ILE A 465 15.13 -15.14 -12.36
N ALA A 466 14.14 -16.01 -12.57
CA ALA A 466 13.97 -16.67 -13.87
C ALA A 466 13.57 -15.64 -14.94
N GLU A 467 13.98 -15.86 -16.20
CA GLU A 467 13.68 -14.93 -17.31
C GLU A 467 12.16 -14.76 -17.53
N ASP A 468 11.36 -15.77 -17.19
CA ASP A 468 9.90 -15.79 -17.30
C ASP A 468 9.18 -15.39 -15.99
N ASP A 469 9.92 -14.86 -15.00
CA ASP A 469 9.35 -14.39 -13.73
C ASP A 469 8.71 -13.01 -13.89
N GLY A 470 7.45 -13.03 -14.33
CA GLY A 470 6.61 -11.86 -14.52
C GLY A 470 5.28 -11.93 -13.77
N PRO A 471 4.49 -10.85 -13.86
CA PRO A 471 3.15 -10.81 -13.29
C PRO A 471 2.24 -11.86 -13.93
N ILE A 472 1.36 -12.45 -13.12
CA ILE A 472 0.31 -13.33 -13.61
C ILE A 472 -0.85 -12.53 -14.23
N HIS A 473 -1.83 -13.20 -14.83
CA HIS A 473 -3.00 -12.52 -15.39
C HIS A 473 -4.06 -12.16 -14.33
N PRO A 474 -4.89 -11.11 -14.55
CA PRO A 474 -5.90 -10.68 -13.58
C PRO A 474 -6.89 -11.76 -13.14
N ILE A 475 -7.37 -12.61 -14.05
CA ILE A 475 -8.29 -13.71 -13.71
C ILE A 475 -7.58 -14.77 -12.86
N GLU A 476 -6.31 -15.06 -13.14
CA GLU A 476 -5.51 -16.00 -12.35
C GLU A 476 -5.37 -15.48 -10.90
N GLN A 477 -5.11 -14.17 -10.72
CA GLN A 477 -5.12 -13.55 -9.40
C GLN A 477 -6.48 -13.69 -8.72
N LEU A 478 -7.59 -13.43 -9.42
CA LEU A 478 -8.94 -13.56 -8.86
C LEU A 478 -9.17 -14.95 -8.28
N ILE A 479 -8.86 -16.00 -9.05
CA ILE A 479 -8.98 -17.39 -8.59
C ILE A 479 -8.05 -17.64 -7.39
N ALA A 480 -6.82 -17.11 -7.42
CA ALA A 480 -5.85 -17.31 -6.36
C ALA A 480 -6.26 -16.67 -5.03
N VAL A 481 -6.98 -15.54 -5.03
CA VAL A 481 -7.28 -14.77 -3.81
C VAL A 481 -8.72 -14.92 -3.30
N LEU A 482 -9.69 -15.27 -4.14
CA LEU A 482 -11.11 -15.25 -3.78
C LEU A 482 -11.57 -16.53 -3.04
N PRO A 483 -12.40 -16.39 -2.00
CA PRO A 483 -13.06 -17.52 -1.36
C PRO A 483 -14.25 -18.02 -2.20
N PRO A 484 -14.72 -19.27 -1.99
CA PRO A 484 -15.88 -19.84 -2.70
C PRO A 484 -17.15 -18.97 -2.64
N LYS A 485 -17.39 -18.25 -1.53
CA LYS A 485 -18.53 -17.34 -1.38
C LYS A 485 -18.52 -16.16 -2.37
N SER A 486 -17.39 -15.86 -2.99
CA SER A 486 -17.22 -14.78 -3.98
C SER A 486 -16.93 -15.31 -5.39
N ILE A 487 -17.24 -16.59 -5.65
CA ILE A 487 -16.99 -17.25 -6.94
C ILE A 487 -17.71 -16.57 -8.12
N HIS A 488 -18.82 -15.88 -7.85
CA HIS A 488 -19.59 -15.14 -8.86
C HIS A 488 -18.81 -13.98 -9.51
N LEU A 489 -17.69 -13.53 -8.91
CA LEU A 489 -16.81 -12.51 -9.48
C LEU A 489 -15.87 -13.06 -10.57
N ILE A 490 -15.77 -14.38 -10.69
CA ILE A 490 -14.95 -15.10 -11.68
C ILE A 490 -15.83 -15.47 -12.88
N PRO A 491 -15.31 -15.45 -14.12
CA PRO A 491 -16.04 -15.93 -15.30
C PRO A 491 -16.67 -17.31 -15.08
N LYS A 492 -17.93 -17.47 -15.51
CA LYS A 492 -18.75 -18.66 -15.21
C LYS A 492 -18.07 -19.97 -15.61
N GLN A 493 -17.38 -19.97 -16.73
CA GLN A 493 -16.67 -21.10 -17.33
C GLN A 493 -15.49 -21.56 -16.48
N LEU A 494 -14.90 -20.65 -15.70
CA LEU A 494 -13.73 -20.94 -14.86
C LEU A 494 -14.09 -21.34 -13.43
N GLN A 495 -15.37 -21.25 -13.03
CA GLN A 495 -15.79 -21.51 -11.65
C GLN A 495 -15.62 -22.98 -11.25
N GLU A 496 -15.59 -23.90 -12.21
CA GLU A 496 -15.47 -25.34 -11.95
C GLU A 496 -14.09 -25.72 -11.34
N ILE A 497 -13.09 -24.83 -11.42
CA ILE A 497 -11.80 -25.01 -10.73
C ILE A 497 -11.94 -25.29 -9.23
N TYR A 498 -12.97 -24.71 -8.59
CA TYR A 498 -13.23 -24.91 -7.15
C TYR A 498 -13.65 -26.35 -6.80
N ASN A 499 -14.09 -27.13 -7.80
CA ASN A 499 -14.45 -28.52 -7.63
C ASN A 499 -13.27 -29.49 -7.89
N LEU A 500 -12.14 -28.99 -8.42
CA LEU A 500 -10.95 -29.81 -8.64
C LEU A 500 -10.35 -30.27 -7.30
N PRO A 501 -10.03 -31.57 -7.13
CA PRO A 501 -9.48 -32.10 -5.88
C PRO A 501 -8.21 -31.37 -5.40
N GLU A 502 -7.31 -31.01 -6.32
CA GLU A 502 -6.05 -30.32 -6.05
C GLU A 502 -6.29 -28.92 -5.51
N PHE A 503 -7.22 -28.18 -6.12
CA PHE A 503 -7.57 -26.82 -5.70
C PHE A 503 -8.33 -26.83 -4.37
N LYS A 504 -9.30 -27.74 -4.23
CA LYS A 504 -10.14 -27.90 -3.04
C LYS A 504 -9.33 -28.17 -1.76
N LYS A 505 -8.18 -28.85 -1.85
CA LYS A 505 -7.25 -29.05 -0.71
C LYS A 505 -6.75 -27.73 -0.09
N THR A 506 -6.75 -26.64 -0.86
CA THR A 506 -6.27 -25.32 -0.41
C THR A 506 -7.37 -24.44 0.18
N ILE A 507 -8.61 -24.93 0.18
CA ILE A 507 -9.80 -24.27 0.67
C ILE A 507 -10.24 -24.99 1.94
N PRO A 508 -10.13 -24.36 3.13
CA PRO A 508 -10.60 -24.99 4.36
C PRO A 508 -12.14 -25.09 4.35
N GLU A 509 -12.68 -26.20 4.88
CA GLU A 509 -14.14 -26.35 5.08
C GLU A 509 -14.68 -25.27 6.04
N HIS A 510 -13.90 -24.98 7.08
CA HIS A 510 -14.14 -23.89 8.01
C HIS A 510 -12.84 -23.12 8.21
N VAL A 511 -12.86 -21.80 7.99
CA VAL A 511 -11.70 -20.94 8.22
C VAL A 511 -11.43 -20.85 9.72
N ILE A 512 -10.22 -21.22 10.12
CA ILE A 512 -9.72 -21.09 11.49
C ILE A 512 -8.96 -19.77 11.62
N ILE A 513 -9.30 -19.00 12.65
CA ILE A 513 -8.59 -17.78 13.03
C ILE A 513 -7.85 -18.07 14.33
N ASP A 514 -6.52 -18.03 14.27
CA ASP A 514 -5.68 -18.11 15.45
C ASP A 514 -5.45 -16.70 16.01
N ALA A 515 -5.94 -16.44 17.21
CA ALA A 515 -5.69 -15.20 17.90
C ALA A 515 -4.20 -14.98 18.17
N HIS A 516 -3.38 -16.03 18.25
CA HIS A 516 -1.92 -15.93 18.43
C HIS A 516 -1.53 -15.00 19.60
N GLY A 517 -2.31 -15.10 20.69
CA GLY A 517 -2.23 -14.26 21.88
C GLY A 517 -2.46 -12.75 21.66
N GLN A 518 -3.04 -12.33 20.54
CA GLN A 518 -3.40 -10.94 20.28
C GLN A 518 -4.58 -10.48 21.14
N ASP A 519 -4.62 -9.18 21.40
CA ASP A 519 -5.65 -8.52 22.20
C ASP A 519 -6.88 -8.07 21.40
N VAL A 520 -6.77 -8.08 20.07
CA VAL A 520 -7.82 -7.68 19.12
C VAL A 520 -7.94 -8.70 18.01
N SER A 521 -9.17 -8.97 17.61
CA SER A 521 -9.51 -10.09 16.73
C SER A 521 -9.01 -9.93 15.30
N TYR A 522 -9.03 -8.72 14.75
CA TYR A 522 -8.55 -8.43 13.39
C TYR A 522 -7.02 -8.62 13.22
N LYS A 523 -6.26 -8.81 14.32
CA LYS A 523 -4.83 -9.18 14.26
C LYS A 523 -4.61 -10.70 14.25
N GLY A 524 -5.67 -11.50 14.36
CA GLY A 524 -5.57 -12.95 14.30
C GLY A 524 -5.07 -13.44 12.94
N ILE A 525 -4.45 -14.62 12.93
CA ILE A 525 -3.88 -15.25 11.74
C ILE A 525 -4.92 -16.18 11.13
N ALA A 526 -5.28 -15.89 9.87
CA ALA A 526 -6.16 -16.75 9.07
C ALA A 526 -5.40 -17.98 8.57
N LEU A 527 -5.83 -19.18 8.97
CA LEU A 527 -5.23 -20.44 8.53
C LEU A 527 -5.87 -20.88 7.22
N VAL A 528 -5.43 -20.25 6.13
CA VAL A 528 -5.88 -20.53 4.76
C VAL A 528 -4.69 -21.06 3.95
N GLY A 529 -4.92 -22.12 3.17
CA GLY A 529 -3.92 -22.67 2.26
C GLY A 529 -3.77 -21.81 1.01
N PHE A 530 -2.58 -21.84 0.39
CA PHE A 530 -2.32 -21.14 -0.85
C PHE A 530 -2.43 -22.10 -2.05
N PRO A 531 -3.20 -21.76 -3.11
CA PRO A 531 -3.37 -22.62 -4.27
C PRO A 531 -2.08 -22.73 -5.11
N ASP A 532 -1.97 -23.80 -5.88
CA ASP A 532 -0.92 -23.94 -6.88
C ASP A 532 -1.21 -23.02 -8.07
N ILE A 533 -0.35 -22.03 -8.27
CA ILE A 533 -0.49 -21.03 -9.33
C ILE A 533 -0.29 -21.66 -10.71
N SER A 534 0.55 -22.70 -10.82
CA SER A 534 0.76 -23.43 -12.08
C SER A 534 -0.50 -24.15 -12.51
N LEU A 535 -1.23 -24.74 -11.55
CA LEU A 535 -2.54 -25.36 -11.77
C LEU A 535 -3.57 -24.33 -12.26
N ILE A 536 -3.63 -23.16 -11.61
CA ILE A 536 -4.53 -22.07 -12.01
C ILE A 536 -4.21 -21.62 -13.43
N HIS A 537 -2.94 -21.35 -13.73
CA HIS A 537 -2.50 -20.90 -15.04
C HIS A 537 -2.90 -21.89 -16.14
N GLN A 538 -2.56 -23.17 -15.97
CA GLN A 538 -2.93 -24.22 -16.93
C GLN A 538 -4.45 -24.29 -17.14
N TYR A 539 -5.22 -24.25 -16.06
CA TYR A 539 -6.67 -24.33 -16.13
C TYR A 539 -7.29 -23.12 -16.87
N VAL A 540 -6.78 -21.91 -16.62
CA VAL A 540 -7.25 -20.70 -17.31
C VAL A 540 -6.90 -20.76 -18.80
N GLU A 541 -5.69 -21.16 -19.15
CA GLU A 541 -5.26 -21.33 -20.55
C GLU A 541 -6.14 -22.34 -21.31
N ASP A 542 -6.47 -23.47 -20.69
CA ASP A 542 -7.29 -24.51 -21.31
C ASP A 542 -8.72 -24.01 -21.65
N HIS A 543 -9.24 -23.04 -20.89
CA HIS A 543 -10.61 -22.51 -21.03
C HIS A 543 -10.66 -21.09 -21.59
N ILE A 544 -9.52 -20.48 -21.96
CA ILE A 544 -9.46 -19.06 -22.34
C ILE A 544 -10.32 -18.73 -23.55
N LYS A 545 -10.52 -19.69 -24.45
CA LYS A 545 -11.36 -19.57 -25.66
C LYS A 545 -12.86 -19.54 -25.37
N GLU A 546 -13.26 -19.96 -24.17
CA GLU A 546 -14.66 -19.98 -23.73
C GLU A 546 -15.11 -18.65 -23.11
N LEU A 547 -14.15 -17.76 -22.83
CA LEU A 547 -14.40 -16.43 -22.29
C LEU A 547 -15.05 -15.52 -23.33
N ASN A 548 -15.95 -14.66 -22.86
CA ASN A 548 -16.52 -13.62 -23.71
C ASN A 548 -15.50 -12.48 -23.95
N LYS A 549 -15.79 -11.59 -24.91
CA LYS A 549 -14.88 -10.49 -25.28
C LYS A 549 -14.50 -9.58 -24.11
N LEU A 550 -15.46 -9.29 -23.22
CA LEU A 550 -15.24 -8.45 -22.04
C LEU A 550 -14.32 -9.13 -21.02
N GLU A 551 -14.49 -10.43 -20.82
CA GLU A 551 -13.63 -11.24 -19.94
C GLU A 551 -12.20 -11.34 -20.48
N VAL A 552 -12.04 -11.53 -21.80
CA VAL A 552 -10.73 -11.53 -22.45
C VAL A 552 -10.02 -10.19 -22.26
N ILE A 553 -10.72 -9.06 -22.43
CA ILE A 553 -10.16 -7.72 -22.22
C ILE A 553 -9.73 -7.53 -20.75
N ARG A 554 -10.60 -7.88 -19.79
CA ARG A 554 -10.30 -7.81 -18.35
C ARG A 554 -9.10 -8.66 -17.93
N ASN A 555 -8.74 -9.68 -18.71
CA ASN A 555 -7.60 -10.55 -18.44
C ASN A 555 -6.27 -10.06 -19.07
N GLN A 556 -6.28 -8.93 -19.77
CA GLN A 556 -5.06 -8.41 -20.41
C GLN A 556 -4.21 -7.59 -19.43
N LEU A 557 -2.91 -7.65 -19.66
CA LEU A 557 -1.94 -6.73 -19.07
C LEU A 557 -1.69 -5.57 -20.04
N SER A 558 -1.56 -4.36 -19.52
CA SER A 558 -1.32 -3.16 -20.32
C SER A 558 -0.18 -2.31 -19.76
N GLN A 559 0.08 -1.20 -20.44
CA GLN A 559 0.98 -0.13 -19.99
C GLN A 559 0.15 1.07 -19.54
N GLU A 560 0.81 2.04 -18.94
CA GLU A 560 0.22 3.29 -18.44
C GLU A 560 -0.31 4.17 -19.59
N VAL A 561 -1.29 5.01 -19.30
CA VAL A 561 -1.86 5.96 -20.27
C VAL A 561 -1.47 7.39 -19.91
N LEU A 562 -0.77 8.07 -20.82
CA LEU A 562 -0.43 9.49 -20.70
C LEU A 562 -1.46 10.37 -21.41
N PHE A 563 -2.05 11.33 -20.69
CA PHE A 563 -2.94 12.36 -21.22
C PHE A 563 -2.21 13.71 -21.31
N VAL A 564 -2.25 14.32 -22.49
CA VAL A 564 -1.62 15.63 -22.78
C VAL A 564 -2.48 16.46 -23.72
N TYR A 565 -2.38 17.79 -23.60
CA TYR A 565 -3.02 18.72 -24.53
C TYR A 565 -2.12 18.98 -25.75
N ASN A 566 -2.57 18.65 -26.96
CA ASN A 566 -1.74 18.68 -28.18
C ASN A 566 -1.48 20.09 -28.76
N LYS A 567 -1.95 21.19 -28.14
CA LYS A 567 -1.45 22.56 -28.45
C LYS A 567 -0.23 22.96 -27.60
N ILE A 568 0.25 22.09 -26.71
CA ILE A 568 1.49 22.35 -25.98
C ILE A 568 2.66 22.36 -26.98
N PRO A 569 3.51 23.42 -27.01
CA PRO A 569 4.70 23.45 -27.84
C PRO A 569 5.56 22.23 -27.48
N ASN A 570 5.89 21.39 -28.49
CA ASN A 570 6.52 20.05 -28.47
C ASN A 570 5.60 18.86 -28.81
N PHE A 571 4.27 18.98 -28.69
CA PHE A 571 3.31 17.91 -29.08
C PHE A 571 2.69 18.12 -30.46
N SER A 572 2.88 19.31 -31.06
CA SER A 572 2.33 19.68 -32.37
C SER A 572 2.91 18.89 -33.55
N THR A 573 3.94 18.07 -33.33
CA THR A 573 4.63 17.26 -34.35
C THR A 573 4.34 15.76 -34.26
N ILE A 574 3.46 15.30 -33.37
CA ILE A 574 3.11 13.88 -33.27
C ILE A 574 2.05 13.53 -34.32
N ILE A 575 2.50 13.34 -35.56
CA ILE A 575 1.68 12.79 -36.65
C ILE A 575 2.55 11.70 -37.31
N GLU A 576 2.06 10.44 -37.22
CA GLU A 576 2.59 9.16 -37.78
C GLU A 576 3.41 8.22 -36.86
N PRO A 577 3.33 6.87 -37.08
CA PRO A 577 3.59 5.86 -36.06
C PRO A 577 5.09 5.70 -35.85
N THR A 578 5.59 6.38 -34.83
CA THR A 578 6.97 6.27 -34.39
C THR A 578 6.99 6.37 -32.88
N THR A 579 7.82 5.54 -32.26
CA THR A 579 8.27 5.67 -30.89
C THR A 579 8.74 7.11 -30.66
N ILE A 580 8.10 7.86 -29.77
CA ILE A 580 8.53 9.23 -29.48
C ILE A 580 9.19 9.25 -28.12
N ASP A 581 10.48 9.55 -28.10
CA ASP A 581 11.19 9.94 -26.88
C ASP A 581 10.64 11.29 -26.44
N ILE A 582 9.81 11.30 -25.40
CA ILE A 582 9.39 12.56 -24.81
C ILE A 582 10.51 13.04 -23.90
N LYS A 583 10.96 14.29 -24.11
CA LYS A 583 11.62 15.11 -23.08
C LYS A 583 10.91 16.45 -23.01
N HIS A 584 9.73 16.46 -22.39
CA HIS A 584 8.96 17.67 -22.12
C HIS A 584 8.91 17.90 -20.62
N ASN A 585 9.44 19.02 -20.12
CA ASN A 585 9.67 19.26 -18.69
C ASN A 585 10.26 18.01 -17.99
N GLU A 586 11.35 17.47 -18.54
CA GLU A 586 12.23 16.47 -17.92
C GLU A 586 11.67 15.06 -17.65
N ILE A 587 10.40 14.78 -17.99
CA ILE A 587 9.85 13.41 -17.97
C ILE A 587 10.30 12.64 -19.20
N LYS A 588 10.82 11.42 -19.00
CA LYS A 588 11.28 10.51 -20.07
C LYS A 588 10.39 9.28 -20.17
N GLY A 589 10.10 8.89 -21.40
CA GLY A 589 9.46 7.62 -21.69
C GLY A 589 9.16 7.48 -23.18
N ILE A 590 8.73 6.27 -23.55
CA ILE A 590 8.42 5.88 -24.91
C ILE A 590 6.91 5.90 -25.10
N LEU A 591 6.42 6.66 -26.07
CA LEU A 591 5.04 6.56 -26.53
C LEU A 591 4.87 5.43 -27.55
N LYS A 592 3.88 4.56 -27.35
CA LYS A 592 3.37 3.65 -28.40
C LYS A 592 1.97 4.08 -28.85
N GLU A 593 1.68 3.89 -30.14
CA GLU A 593 0.40 4.22 -30.77
C GLU A 593 -0.77 3.60 -29.99
N MET A 594 -1.75 4.45 -29.65
CA MET A 594 -3.04 4.00 -29.13
C MET A 594 -4.03 3.80 -30.28
N LYS A 595 -4.50 2.57 -30.49
CA LYS A 595 -5.75 2.31 -31.23
C LYS A 595 -6.96 2.39 -30.29
N TYR A 596 -7.26 3.57 -29.76
CA TYR A 596 -8.61 3.82 -29.27
C TYR A 596 -9.43 4.41 -30.41
N SER A 597 -10.39 3.63 -30.92
CA SER A 597 -11.54 4.26 -31.58
C SER A 597 -12.41 4.88 -30.48
N LEU A 598 -13.17 5.93 -30.75
CA LEU A 598 -14.21 6.44 -29.83
C LEU A 598 -15.18 5.34 -29.35
N HIS A 599 -15.19 4.15 -29.96
CA HIS A 599 -15.98 2.98 -29.58
C HIS A 599 -15.28 2.02 -28.61
N SER A 600 -14.01 2.26 -28.27
CA SER A 600 -13.24 1.47 -27.30
C SER A 600 -13.59 1.80 -25.84
N PHE A 601 -14.37 2.86 -25.60
CA PHE A 601 -15.01 3.10 -24.30
C PHE A 601 -16.20 2.15 -24.12
N TYR A 602 -16.16 1.28 -23.11
CA TYR A 602 -17.26 0.37 -22.82
C TYR A 602 -18.46 1.10 -22.17
N TYR A 603 -19.55 1.25 -22.94
CA TYR A 603 -20.94 1.59 -22.56
C TYR A 603 -21.19 2.94 -21.82
N PRO A 604 -22.43 3.47 -21.88
CA PRO A 604 -22.76 4.73 -22.52
C PRO A 604 -22.64 5.93 -21.58
N VAL A 605 -21.55 6.69 -21.67
CA VAL A 605 -21.57 8.13 -21.36
C VAL A 605 -22.24 8.90 -22.52
N GLN A 606 -23.39 8.39 -23.01
CA GLN A 606 -23.96 8.77 -24.32
C GLN A 606 -24.87 10.01 -24.33
N HIS A 607 -25.05 10.75 -23.24
CA HIS A 607 -25.91 11.94 -23.30
C HIS A 607 -25.24 13.28 -23.03
N GLY A 608 -23.97 13.32 -22.63
CA GLY A 608 -23.24 14.59 -22.44
C GLY A 608 -21.86 14.65 -23.11
N VAL A 609 -21.06 13.59 -22.97
CA VAL A 609 -19.61 13.67 -23.22
C VAL A 609 -19.25 13.53 -24.70
N THR A 610 -20.05 12.83 -25.50
CA THR A 610 -19.74 12.55 -26.92
C THR A 610 -19.98 13.71 -27.87
N LYS A 611 -20.77 14.73 -27.51
CA LYS A 611 -21.04 15.88 -28.41
C LYS A 611 -19.96 16.95 -28.37
N GLU A 612 -19.17 17.04 -27.29
CA GLU A 612 -18.11 18.05 -27.14
C GLU A 612 -16.71 17.54 -27.51
N LEU A 613 -16.48 16.22 -27.46
CA LEU A 613 -15.21 15.59 -27.81
C LEU A 613 -14.86 15.63 -29.33
N GLN A 614 -15.81 16.01 -30.19
CA GLN A 614 -15.62 15.94 -31.65
C GLN A 614 -14.78 17.07 -32.24
N ASN A 615 -14.51 18.15 -31.51
CA ASN A 615 -13.73 19.27 -32.05
C ASN A 615 -12.68 19.71 -31.04
N ASP A 616 -11.44 19.33 -31.34
CA ASP A 616 -10.17 19.78 -30.76
C ASP A 616 -9.64 19.07 -29.49
N LEU A 617 -8.71 18.13 -29.73
CA LEU A 617 -7.41 18.02 -29.03
C LEU A 617 -7.30 17.23 -27.70
N ILE A 618 -7.18 15.88 -27.76
CA ILE A 618 -6.48 15.00 -26.77
C ILE A 618 -5.93 13.73 -27.49
N LEU A 619 -4.70 13.32 -27.22
CA LEU A 619 -4.17 11.99 -27.56
C LEU A 619 -3.72 11.31 -26.27
N GLY A 620 -4.24 10.11 -26.00
CA GLY A 620 -3.65 9.22 -25.02
C GLY A 620 -2.56 8.38 -25.70
N TYR A 621 -1.52 8.01 -24.97
CA TYR A 621 -0.49 7.10 -25.48
C TYR A 621 -0.12 6.09 -24.41
N TYR A 622 0.23 4.87 -24.84
CA TYR A 622 0.89 3.94 -23.94
C TYR A 622 2.26 4.50 -23.59
N PHE A 623 2.51 4.65 -22.29
CA PHE A 623 3.75 5.15 -21.73
C PHE A 623 4.57 3.98 -21.19
N ILE A 624 5.79 3.82 -21.71
CA ILE A 624 6.76 2.86 -21.20
C ILE A 624 7.90 3.64 -20.56
N HIS A 625 8.21 3.30 -19.31
CA HIS A 625 9.37 3.82 -18.59
C HIS A 625 10.65 3.54 -19.37
N SER A 626 11.54 4.52 -19.49
CA SER A 626 12.91 4.22 -19.92
C SER A 626 13.60 3.52 -18.74
N LEU A 627 13.64 2.19 -18.76
CA LEU A 627 14.49 1.43 -17.82
C LEU A 627 15.95 1.83 -18.07
N GLN A 628 16.63 2.30 -17.03
CA GLN A 628 18.10 2.49 -17.06
C GLN A 628 18.81 1.16 -16.83
#